data_AF-A0A7S9H3S4-F1
#
_entry.id   AF-A0A7S9H3S4-F1
#
_cell.length_a   1.000
_cell.length_b   1.000
_cell.length_c   1.000
_cell.angle_alpha   90.00
_cell.angle_beta   90.00
_cell.angle_gamma   90.00
#
_symmetry.space_group_name_H-M   'P 1'
#
loop_
_entity.id
_entity.type
_entity.pdbx_description
1 polymer ?
#
loop_
_entity_poly.entity_id
_entity_poly.type
_entity_poly.pdbx_seq_one_letter_code
_entity_poly.pdbx_strand_id
1 'polypeptide(L)'
;MAPHHLPFYLAPGSGTDTLMVVMGIFLIGTVLWVGTLYWRLHSLPERMAHKSQKLQFEFVAVLGLISLFTHMHIFWIAGLLLALIDIPDFGGPLRSIADSVEKIADATPGEVGEDGQPKPPPSQPTEPAKEREHNHV
;
A
#
# COMPACT_ATOMS: atom_id res chain seq x y z
N MET A 1 37.30 29.07 -51.51
CA MET A 1 35.89 29.27 -51.13
C MET A 1 35.48 28.06 -50.32
N ALA A 2 35.30 28.20 -49.01
CA ALA A 2 34.91 27.10 -48.13
C ALA A 2 33.40 26.83 -48.27
N PRO A 3 32.92 25.60 -48.05
CA PRO A 3 31.51 25.25 -48.25
C PRO A 3 30.59 26.12 -47.38
N HIS A 4 29.60 26.76 -48.00
CA HIS A 4 28.68 27.71 -47.36
C HIS A 4 27.54 27.07 -46.52
N HIS A 5 27.60 25.76 -46.24
CA HIS A 5 26.70 25.12 -45.29
C HIS A 5 27.46 24.07 -44.48
N LEU A 6 27.69 24.38 -43.21
CA LEU A 6 28.05 23.35 -42.24
C LEU A 6 26.75 22.64 -41.81
N PRO A 7 26.75 21.30 -41.71
CA PRO A 7 25.58 20.57 -41.25
C PRO A 7 25.21 20.98 -39.82
N PHE A 8 23.91 20.96 -39.52
CA PHE A 8 23.34 21.53 -38.29
C PHE A 8 23.90 20.95 -36.98
N TYR A 9 24.50 19.76 -37.03
CA TYR A 9 25.07 19.08 -35.86
C TYR A 9 26.53 19.45 -35.58
N LEU A 10 27.16 20.32 -36.39
CA LEU A 10 28.51 20.83 -36.17
C LEU A 10 28.48 22.28 -35.69
N ALA A 11 29.27 22.57 -34.66
CA ALA A 11 29.42 23.91 -34.13
C ALA A 11 30.11 24.85 -35.14
N PRO A 12 29.53 26.01 -35.46
CA PRO A 12 30.19 27.01 -36.30
C PRO A 12 31.29 27.76 -35.51
N GLY A 13 32.46 27.95 -36.11
CA GLY A 13 33.61 28.61 -35.45
C GLY A 13 33.42 30.11 -35.12
N SER A 14 32.34 30.74 -35.60
CA SER A 14 32.01 32.14 -35.39
C SER A 14 30.69 32.36 -34.64
N GLY A 15 30.05 31.31 -34.13
CA GLY A 15 28.70 31.37 -33.56
C GLY A 15 28.47 30.44 -32.38
N THR A 16 27.28 30.52 -31.78
CA THR A 16 26.89 29.69 -30.64
C THR A 16 26.57 28.27 -31.08
N ASP A 17 27.21 27.28 -30.46
CA ASP A 17 26.87 25.85 -30.66
C ASP A 17 25.49 25.56 -30.08
N THR A 18 24.51 25.42 -30.98
CA THR A 18 23.11 25.19 -30.61
C THR A 18 22.92 23.82 -29.94
N LEU A 19 23.67 22.79 -30.37
CA LEU A 19 23.57 21.47 -29.74
C LEU A 19 24.15 21.48 -28.32
N MET A 20 25.24 22.19 -28.10
CA MET A 20 25.80 22.37 -26.75
C MET A 20 24.79 23.06 -25.83
N VAL A 21 24.10 24.11 -26.31
CA VAL A 21 23.09 24.82 -25.51
C VAL A 21 21.89 23.92 -25.21
N VAL A 22 21.36 23.21 -26.20
CA VAL A 22 20.23 22.28 -26.02
C VAL A 22 20.61 21.16 -25.04
N MET A 23 21.81 20.58 -25.18
CA MET A 23 22.33 19.55 -24.28
C MET A 23 22.49 20.08 -22.85
N GLY A 24 22.97 21.31 -22.69
CA GLY A 24 23.09 21.97 -21.39
C GLY A 24 21.72 22.14 -20.70
N ILE A 25 20.71 22.62 -21.43
CA ILE A 25 19.34 22.74 -20.91
C ILE A 25 18.77 21.36 -20.57
N PHE A 26 18.97 20.38 -21.45
CA PHE A 26 18.51 19.00 -21.23
C PHE A 26 19.17 18.38 -19.99
N LEU A 27 20.47 18.58 -19.79
CA LEU A 27 21.20 18.10 -18.62
C LEU A 27 20.63 18.73 -17.34
N ILE A 28 20.44 20.05 -17.33
CA ILE A 28 19.86 20.75 -16.17
C ILE A 28 18.45 20.22 -15.88
N GLY A 29 17.61 20.09 -16.91
CA GLY A 29 16.25 19.54 -16.76
C GLY A 29 16.27 18.12 -16.20
N THR A 30 17.16 17.27 -16.71
CA THR A 30 17.32 15.88 -16.25
C THR A 30 17.79 15.82 -14.79
N VAL A 31 18.78 16.62 -14.41
CA VAL A 31 19.28 16.70 -13.03
C VAL A 31 18.18 17.17 -12.08
N LEU A 32 17.42 18.19 -12.44
CA LEU A 32 16.30 18.66 -11.62
C LEU A 32 15.19 17.61 -11.52
N TRP A 33 14.90 16.91 -12.62
CA TRP A 33 13.90 15.84 -12.63
C TRP A 33 14.31 14.65 -11.77
N VAL A 34 15.53 14.14 -11.93
CA VAL A 34 16.09 13.05 -11.11
C VAL A 34 16.22 13.48 -9.65
N GLY A 35 16.67 14.70 -9.38
CA GLY A 35 16.78 15.25 -8.02
C GLY A 35 15.42 15.32 -7.31
N THR A 36 14.38 15.79 -8.02
CA THR A 36 13.01 15.82 -7.50
C THR A 36 12.48 14.41 -7.27
N LEU A 37 12.77 13.47 -8.18
CA LEU A 37 12.40 12.06 -8.04
C LEU A 37 13.09 11.44 -6.82
N TYR A 38 14.36 11.74 -6.59
CA TYR A 38 15.12 11.27 -5.42
C TYR A 38 14.51 11.76 -4.10
N TRP A 39 14.18 13.05 -3.97
CA TRP A 39 13.48 13.57 -2.79
C TRP A 39 12.10 12.94 -2.60
N ARG A 40 11.38 12.68 -3.70
CA ARG A 40 10.09 11.97 -3.65
C ARG A 40 10.25 10.53 -3.20
N LEU A 41 11.28 9.82 -3.68
CA LEU A 41 11.62 8.45 -3.25
C LEU A 41 12.04 8.41 -1.78
N HIS A 42 12.77 9.41 -1.30
CA HIS A 42 13.22 9.47 0.10
C HIS A 42 12.09 9.79 1.09
N SER A 43 11.01 10.44 0.64
CA SER A 43 9.80 10.70 1.44
C SER A 43 8.73 9.60 1.32
N LEU A 44 8.91 8.60 0.43
CA LEU A 44 8.03 7.42 0.36
C LEU A 44 8.08 6.56 1.64
N PRO A 45 9.26 6.24 2.20
CA PRO A 45 9.36 5.50 3.46
C PRO A 45 8.63 6.23 4.59
N GLU A 46 8.75 7.55 4.65
CA GLU A 46 8.17 8.35 5.74
C GLU A 46 6.63 8.27 5.76
N ARG A 47 5.96 8.44 4.61
CA ARG A 47 4.49 8.46 4.57
C ARG A 47 3.83 7.09 4.76
N MET A 48 4.55 6.01 4.47
CA MET A 48 4.02 4.66 4.64
C MET A 48 4.10 4.22 6.12
N ALA A 49 4.89 4.90 6.96
CA ALA A 49 5.03 4.57 8.39
C ALA A 49 3.71 4.67 9.16
N HIS A 50 2.72 5.40 8.62
CA HIS A 50 1.39 5.55 9.22
C HIS A 50 0.39 4.45 8.83
N LYS A 51 0.68 3.58 7.84
CA LYS A 51 -0.16 2.43 7.45
C LYS A 51 0.47 1.09 7.84
N SER A 52 0.60 0.85 9.15
CA SER A 52 0.59 -0.44 9.86
C SER A 52 1.23 -1.74 9.27
N GLN A 53 2.15 -1.70 8.31
CA GLN A 53 2.92 -2.87 7.88
C GLN A 53 4.32 -2.90 8.48
N LYS A 54 4.38 -3.15 9.78
CA LYS A 54 5.63 -3.16 10.57
C LYS A 54 6.74 -4.02 9.94
N LEU A 55 6.38 -5.17 9.36
CA LEU A 55 7.32 -6.10 8.74
C LEU A 55 7.89 -5.61 7.40
N GLN A 56 7.07 -5.00 6.53
CA GLN A 56 7.54 -4.49 5.25
C GLN A 56 8.60 -3.40 5.44
N PHE A 57 8.42 -2.55 6.46
CA PHE A 57 9.38 -1.53 6.84
C PHE A 57 10.71 -2.06 7.36
N GLU A 58 10.68 -3.10 8.19
CA GLU A 58 11.91 -3.73 8.68
C GLU A 58 12.72 -4.30 7.52
N PHE A 59 12.08 -5.02 6.58
CA PHE A 59 12.80 -5.56 5.42
C PHE A 59 13.39 -4.46 4.53
N VAL A 60 12.62 -3.40 4.23
CA VAL A 60 13.12 -2.27 3.44
C VAL A 60 14.29 -1.56 4.14
N ALA A 61 14.22 -1.37 5.46
CA ALA A 61 15.28 -0.74 6.24
C ALA A 61 16.56 -1.59 6.29
N VAL A 62 16.44 -2.91 6.49
CA VAL A 62 17.57 -3.85 6.50
C VAL A 62 18.23 -3.91 5.12
N LEU A 63 17.44 -4.00 4.03
CA LEU A 63 17.98 -3.97 2.67
C LEU A 63 18.73 -2.66 2.36
N GLY A 64 18.21 -1.52 2.82
CA GLY A 64 18.89 -0.22 2.70
C GLY A 64 20.21 -0.17 3.47
N LEU A 65 20.24 -0.68 4.71
CA LEU A 65 21.45 -0.76 5.53
C LEU A 65 22.52 -1.64 4.88
N ILE A 66 22.13 -2.81 4.37
CA ILE A 66 23.02 -3.72 3.63
C ILE A 66 23.54 -3.03 2.36
N SER A 67 22.68 -2.34 1.62
CA SER A 67 23.08 -1.60 0.42
C SER A 67 24.14 -0.55 0.71
N LEU A 68 24.04 0.14 1.85
CA LEU A 68 24.97 1.20 2.24
C LEU A 68 26.31 0.62 2.70
N PHE A 69 26.27 -0.47 3.47
CA PHE A 69 27.46 -1.17 3.95
C PHE A 69 28.26 -1.82 2.81
N THR A 70 27.57 -2.50 1.90
CA THR A 70 28.20 -3.20 0.76
C THR A 70 28.43 -2.28 -0.45
N HIS A 71 27.87 -1.07 -0.44
CA HIS A 71 27.87 -0.15 -1.59
C HIS A 71 27.24 -0.72 -2.87
N MET A 72 26.41 -1.75 -2.73
CA MET A 72 25.84 -2.47 -3.86
C MET A 72 24.40 -2.01 -4.10
N HIS A 73 24.23 -1.15 -5.12
CA HIS A 73 22.95 -0.48 -5.41
C HIS A 73 21.77 -1.41 -5.68
N ILE A 74 22.01 -2.69 -6.01
CA ILE A 74 20.94 -3.66 -6.25
C ILE A 74 20.05 -3.87 -5.02
N PHE A 75 20.61 -3.80 -3.81
CA PHE A 75 19.84 -3.96 -2.57
C PHE A 75 18.96 -2.74 -2.29
N TRP A 76 19.47 -1.54 -2.60
CA TRP A 76 18.68 -0.31 -2.54
C TRP A 76 17.54 -0.32 -3.55
N ILE A 77 17.80 -0.72 -4.80
CA ILE A 77 16.77 -0.85 -5.85
C ILE A 77 15.72 -1.89 -5.43
N ALA A 78 16.14 -3.05 -4.92
CA ALA A 78 15.24 -4.09 -4.45
C ALA A 78 14.36 -3.62 -3.29
N GLY A 79 14.93 -2.90 -2.31
CA GLY A 79 14.16 -2.31 -1.21
C GLY A 79 13.12 -1.29 -1.68
N LEU A 80 13.46 -0.48 -2.70
CA LEU A 80 12.53 0.46 -3.32
C LEU A 80 11.41 -0.22 -4.10
N LEU A 81 11.73 -1.26 -4.88
CA LEU A 81 10.70 -2.06 -5.55
C LEU A 81 9.76 -2.72 -4.53
N LEU A 82 10.32 -3.29 -3.47
CA LEU A 82 9.56 -3.93 -2.38
C LEU A 82 8.66 -2.93 -1.65
N ALA A 83 9.10 -1.68 -1.53
CA ALA A 83 8.31 -0.58 -0.96
C ALA A 83 7.19 -0.09 -1.90
N LEU A 84 7.29 -0.35 -3.21
CA LEU A 84 6.30 0.07 -4.20
C LEU A 84 5.17 -0.98 -4.38
N ILE A 85 5.44 -2.24 -4.07
CA ILE A 85 4.44 -3.31 -4.03
C ILE A 85 3.86 -3.37 -2.61
N ASP A 86 2.54 -3.25 -2.48
CA ASP A 86 1.85 -3.53 -1.22
C ASP A 86 1.82 -5.05 -0.98
N ILE A 87 2.68 -5.56 -0.11
CA ILE A 87 2.62 -6.97 0.33
C ILE A 87 1.47 -7.08 1.34
N PRO A 88 0.57 -8.07 1.29
CA PRO A 88 -0.51 -8.16 2.28
C PRO A 88 0.02 -8.47 3.69
N ASP A 89 -0.66 -7.94 4.72
CA ASP A 89 -0.31 -8.22 6.12
C ASP A 89 -0.65 -9.67 6.48
N PHE A 90 0.39 -10.50 6.58
CA PHE A 90 0.27 -11.91 6.95
C PHE A 90 0.20 -12.13 8.47
N GLY A 91 0.44 -11.11 9.29
CA GLY A 91 0.41 -11.22 10.75
C GLY A 91 -1.01 -11.29 11.31
N GLY A 92 -1.94 -10.50 10.77
CA GLY A 92 -3.35 -10.50 11.18
C GLY A 92 -4.01 -11.89 11.10
N PRO A 93 -3.92 -12.60 9.95
CA PRO A 93 -4.46 -13.94 9.83
C PRO A 93 -3.82 -14.94 10.80
N LEU A 94 -2.49 -14.94 10.96
CA LEU A 94 -1.79 -15.84 11.88
C LEU A 94 -2.21 -15.61 13.34
N ARG A 95 -2.41 -14.36 13.74
CA ARG A 95 -2.89 -14.03 15.09
C ARG A 95 -4.33 -14.47 15.30
N SER A 96 -5.20 -14.31 14.29
CA SER A 96 -6.57 -14.83 14.37
C SER A 96 -6.64 -16.36 14.51
N ILE A 97 -5.69 -17.08 13.90
CA ILE A 97 -5.57 -18.54 14.05
C ILE A 97 -5.13 -18.89 15.47
N ALA A 98 -4.13 -18.18 16.02
CA ALA A 98 -3.69 -18.37 17.40
C ALA A 98 -4.83 -18.11 18.40
N ASP A 99 -5.54 -16.99 18.25
CA ASP A 99 -6.69 -16.63 19.10
C ASP A 99 -7.83 -17.67 18.96
N SER A 100 -8.08 -18.17 17.74
CA SER A 100 -9.09 -19.21 17.52
C SER A 100 -8.69 -20.55 18.15
N VAL A 101 -7.41 -20.91 18.10
CA VAL A 101 -6.87 -22.13 18.72
C VAL A 101 -6.88 -22.02 20.24
N GLU A 102 -6.51 -20.88 20.80
CA GLU A 102 -6.61 -20.60 22.24
C GLU A 102 -8.05 -20.77 22.71
N LYS A 103 -9.03 -20.22 21.98
CA LYS A 103 -10.45 -20.36 22.31
C LYS A 103 -10.96 -21.80 22.20
N ILE A 104 -10.41 -22.61 21.30
CA ILE A 104 -10.73 -24.05 21.18
C ILE A 104 -10.04 -24.85 22.29
N ALA A 105 -8.84 -24.47 22.71
CA ALA A 105 -8.09 -25.10 23.79
C ALA A 105 -8.69 -24.79 25.18
N ASP A 106 -9.18 -23.56 25.38
CA ASP A 106 -9.92 -23.15 26.57
C ASP A 106 -11.35 -23.71 26.60
N ALA A 107 -11.90 -24.10 25.44
CA ALA A 107 -13.12 -24.88 25.34
C ALA A 107 -12.86 -26.34 25.78
N THR A 108 -12.56 -26.52 27.06
CA THR A 108 -12.62 -27.83 27.72
C THR A 108 -14.05 -28.38 27.61
N PRO A 109 -14.25 -29.66 27.23
CA PRO A 109 -15.58 -30.30 27.21
C PRO A 109 -16.11 -30.44 28.65
N GLY A 110 -16.75 -29.40 29.17
CA GLY A 110 -17.25 -29.35 30.54
C GLY A 110 -18.38 -28.36 30.76
N GLU A 111 -18.48 -27.32 29.95
CA GLU A 111 -19.62 -26.40 29.97
C GLU A 111 -20.28 -26.36 28.60
N VAL A 112 -21.07 -27.38 28.33
CA VAL A 112 -22.27 -27.20 27.49
C VAL A 112 -23.25 -26.39 28.34
N GLY A 113 -22.97 -25.10 28.50
CA GLY A 113 -23.90 -24.13 29.04
C GLY A 113 -25.00 -23.90 28.00
N GLU A 114 -26.22 -24.16 28.42
CA GLU A 114 -27.47 -24.08 27.67
C GLU A 114 -27.73 -22.71 27.03
N ASP A 115 -27.14 -22.39 25.87
CA ASP A 115 -27.53 -21.17 25.11
C ASP A 115 -27.76 -21.44 23.61
N GLY A 116 -28.04 -22.70 23.27
CA GLY A 116 -28.38 -23.16 21.92
C GLY A 116 -29.87 -23.31 21.65
N GLN A 117 -30.77 -22.72 22.45
CA GLN A 117 -32.20 -22.79 22.17
C GLN A 117 -32.63 -21.54 21.38
N PRO A 118 -33.17 -21.69 20.14
CA PRO A 118 -33.77 -20.57 19.45
C PRO A 118 -34.97 -20.11 20.28
N LYS A 119 -34.85 -18.92 20.86
CA LYS A 119 -35.93 -18.21 21.56
C LYS A 119 -37.18 -18.23 20.67
N PRO A 120 -38.34 -18.73 21.13
CA PRO A 120 -39.53 -18.79 20.30
C PRO A 120 -39.93 -17.37 19.88
N PRO A 121 -40.43 -17.18 18.64
CA PRO A 121 -40.79 -15.86 18.14
C PRO A 121 -41.88 -15.23 19.03
N PRO A 122 -41.91 -13.88 19.14
CA PRO A 122 -42.88 -13.22 19.99
C PRO A 122 -44.28 -13.52 19.48
N SER A 123 -45.10 -14.11 20.37
CA SER A 123 -46.52 -14.35 20.17
C SER A 123 -47.20 -13.04 19.79
N GLN A 124 -47.61 -12.93 18.53
CA GLN A 124 -48.52 -11.88 18.09
C GLN A 124 -49.83 -12.04 18.87
N PRO A 125 -50.38 -10.98 19.48
CA PRO A 125 -51.71 -11.03 20.08
C PRO A 125 -52.73 -11.42 19.02
N THR A 126 -53.33 -12.59 19.18
CA THR A 126 -54.49 -13.08 18.45
C THR A 126 -55.58 -12.02 18.48
N GLU A 127 -55.91 -11.48 17.31
CA GLU A 127 -57.16 -10.75 17.03
C GLU A 127 -58.34 -11.57 17.55
N PRO A 128 -59.21 -11.03 18.43
CA PRO A 128 -60.38 -11.78 18.84
C PRO A 128 -61.37 -11.85 17.69
N ALA A 129 -61.80 -13.08 17.44
CA ALA A 129 -62.79 -13.48 16.46
C ALA A 129 -64.06 -12.61 16.52
N LYS A 130 -64.47 -12.15 15.33
CA LYS A 130 -65.77 -11.56 15.07
C LYS A 130 -66.83 -12.68 15.10
N GLU A 131 -67.50 -12.87 16.22
CA GLU A 131 -68.71 -13.68 16.33
C GLU A 131 -69.92 -12.78 16.64
N ARG A 132 -70.92 -12.87 15.78
CA ARG A 132 -72.25 -12.26 15.88
C ARG A 132 -72.95 -12.87 17.11
N GLU A 133 -73.86 -12.25 17.88
CA GLU A 133 -75.16 -11.67 17.53
C GLU A 133 -75.92 -11.50 18.87
N HIS A 134 -76.49 -10.34 19.23
CA HIS A 134 -77.79 -10.25 19.97
C HIS A 134 -78.26 -8.80 20.25
N ASN A 135 -79.43 -8.47 19.70
CA ASN A 135 -80.55 -7.67 20.24
C ASN A 135 -80.40 -6.22 20.78
N HIS A 136 -81.09 -5.30 20.10
CA HIS A 136 -81.93 -4.22 20.67
C HIS A 136 -82.92 -3.77 19.57
N VAL A 137 -84.23 -4.05 19.72
CA VAL A 137 -85.34 -3.10 20.04
C VAL A 137 -85.24 -1.76 19.32
#